data_AF-A0AB37Z2V5-F1
#
_entry.id   AF-A0AB37Z2V5-F1
#
_cell.length_a   1.000
_cell.length_b   1.000
_cell.length_c   1.000
_cell.angle_alpha   90.00
_cell.angle_beta   90.00
_cell.angle_gamma   90.00
#
_symmetry.space_group_name_H-M   'P 1'
#
loop_
_entity.id
_entity.type
_entity.pdbx_description
1 polymer ?
#
loop_
_entity_poly.entity_id
_entity_poly.type
_entity_poly.pdbx_seq_one_letter_code
_entity_poly.pdbx_strand_id
1 'polypeptide(L)'
;MNKRDIDDQLKVLSFDMDEEIDDRNERRGYRAVSARRAHPPMDTSHAIILAAMIIVGGIWGGKLVYDYIQEQRLKAALNEAAIYMERSFREATLQSKQAQAEMQQRMASAERLRQQREAQAQAIRNAELARVQQEKRYSSDACKFWWNQYRYNPSERNAQKKKESCDLP
;
A
#
# COMPACT_ATOMS: atom_id res chain seq x y z
N MET A 1 9.91 22.99 -16.28
CA MET A 1 11.33 23.36 -16.07
C MET A 1 12.17 22.28 -16.70
N ASN A 2 12.81 22.60 -17.81
CA ASN A 2 13.48 21.63 -18.67
C ASN A 2 14.91 21.42 -18.17
N LYS A 3 15.42 20.18 -18.27
CA LYS A 3 16.80 19.78 -17.91
C LYS A 3 17.90 20.68 -18.50
N ARG A 4 17.60 21.45 -19.55
CA ARG A 4 18.51 22.41 -20.19
C ARG A 4 18.79 23.64 -19.31
N ASP A 5 17.81 24.09 -18.52
CA ASP A 5 17.95 25.30 -17.69
C ASP A 5 18.91 25.11 -16.50
N ILE A 6 19.14 23.86 -16.07
CA ILE A 6 20.01 23.53 -14.93
C ILE A 6 21.46 23.37 -15.39
N ASP A 7 21.68 22.79 -16.57
CA ASP A 7 23.02 22.59 -17.15
C ASP A 7 23.64 23.93 -17.60
N ASP A 8 22.82 24.86 -18.08
CA ASP A 8 23.25 26.23 -18.40
C ASP A 8 23.57 27.04 -17.12
N GLN A 9 22.85 26.82 -16.01
CA GLN A 9 23.17 27.44 -14.72
C GLN A 9 24.46 26.87 -14.09
N LEU A 10 24.74 25.59 -14.27
CA LEU A 10 25.99 24.96 -13.85
C LEU A 10 27.18 25.44 -14.68
N LYS A 11 27.00 25.69 -15.99
CA LYS A 11 28.04 26.30 -16.85
C LYS A 11 28.34 27.73 -16.49
N VAL A 12 27.33 28.53 -16.13
CA VAL A 12 27.53 29.91 -15.68
C VAL A 12 28.24 29.96 -14.33
N LEU A 13 27.96 29.02 -13.41
CA LEU A 13 28.67 28.96 -12.13
C LEU A 13 30.12 28.45 -12.25
N SER A 14 30.43 27.63 -13.26
CA SER A 14 31.77 27.08 -13.46
C SER A 14 32.73 28.00 -14.21
N PHE A 15 32.25 29.09 -14.80
CA PHE A 15 33.06 29.96 -15.67
C PHE A 15 33.64 31.22 -15.00
N ASP A 16 33.17 31.63 -13.81
CA ASP A 16 33.62 32.90 -13.20
C ASP A 16 34.81 32.78 -12.22
N MET A 17 35.25 31.57 -11.84
CA MET A 17 36.38 31.45 -10.90
C MET A 17 37.74 31.33 -11.57
N ASP A 18 37.86 30.66 -12.72
CA ASP A 18 39.16 30.49 -13.38
C ASP A 18 39.59 31.78 -14.11
N GLU A 19 38.64 32.55 -14.65
CA GLU A 19 38.91 33.83 -15.30
C GLU A 19 39.27 34.94 -14.29
N GLU A 20 38.70 34.93 -13.07
CA GLU A 20 39.12 35.85 -11.99
C GLU A 20 40.51 35.52 -11.42
N ILE A 21 40.95 34.26 -11.48
CA ILE A 21 42.31 33.87 -11.09
C ILE A 21 43.34 34.33 -12.12
N ASP A 22 43.04 34.23 -13.43
CA ASP A 22 43.97 34.64 -14.49
C ASP A 22 44.06 36.18 -14.62
N ASP A 23 42.93 36.91 -14.50
CA ASP A 23 42.92 38.38 -14.51
C ASP A 23 43.69 38.99 -13.31
N ARG A 24 43.68 38.30 -12.16
CA ARG A 24 44.51 38.68 -10.99
C ARG A 24 45.99 38.39 -11.21
N ASN A 25 46.31 37.37 -11.99
CA ASN A 25 47.67 36.97 -12.32
C ASN A 25 48.29 37.92 -13.36
N GLU A 26 47.51 38.39 -14.34
CA GLU A 26 47.96 39.35 -15.34
C GLU A 26 48.13 40.77 -14.77
N ARG A 27 47.27 41.23 -13.84
CA ARG A 27 47.38 42.57 -13.23
C ARG A 27 48.48 42.70 -12.17
N ARG A 28 48.99 41.59 -11.64
CA ARG A 28 50.09 41.58 -10.66
C ARG A 28 51.27 40.81 -11.25
N GLY A 29 51.93 41.46 -12.21
CA GLY A 29 53.10 40.95 -12.92
C GLY A 29 53.96 40.02 -12.07
N TYR A 30 54.16 38.81 -12.60
CA TYR A 30 55.05 37.75 -12.15
C TYR A 30 56.12 38.21 -11.14
N ARG A 31 55.80 38.16 -9.85
CA ARG A 31 56.82 38.10 -8.80
C ARG A 31 57.01 36.63 -8.48
N ALA A 32 58.10 36.07 -8.99
CA ALA A 32 58.64 34.82 -8.48
C ALA A 32 58.72 34.93 -6.95
N VAL A 33 57.84 34.20 -6.26
CA VAL A 33 57.92 34.06 -4.81
C VAL A 33 59.21 33.32 -4.54
N SER A 34 60.24 34.04 -4.11
CA SER A 34 61.49 33.46 -3.67
C SER A 34 61.19 32.43 -2.58
N ALA A 35 61.43 31.15 -2.88
CA ALA A 35 61.40 30.08 -1.91
C ALA A 35 62.62 30.23 -0.97
N ARG A 36 62.55 31.18 -0.04
CA ARG A 36 63.45 31.29 1.10
C ARG A 36 62.63 31.53 2.36
N ARG A 37 61.99 30.47 2.83
CA ARG A 37 61.81 30.26 4.27
C ARG A 37 62.64 29.05 4.66
N ALA A 38 63.93 29.27 4.92
CA ALA A 38 64.66 28.40 5.81
C ALA A 38 63.90 28.45 7.15
N HIS A 39 63.19 27.37 7.46
CA HIS A 39 62.58 27.21 8.78
C HIS A 39 63.75 27.09 9.76
N PRO A 40 63.85 27.90 10.83
CA PRO A 40 64.77 27.55 11.91
C PRO A 40 64.36 26.15 12.39
N PRO A 41 65.30 25.27 12.77
CA PRO A 41 64.93 23.98 13.35
C PRO A 41 64.05 24.28 14.56
N MET A 42 62.76 23.92 14.48
CA MET A 42 61.91 24.00 15.65
C MET A 42 62.51 23.09 16.70
N ASP A 43 62.72 23.61 17.90
CA ASP A 43 63.00 22.77 19.06
C ASP A 43 61.94 21.67 19.08
N THR A 44 62.39 20.42 19.25
CA THR A 44 61.53 19.23 19.27
C THR A 44 60.36 19.39 20.25
N SER A 45 60.56 20.15 21.33
CA SER A 45 59.51 20.53 22.28
C SER A 45 58.37 21.34 21.65
N HIS A 46 58.67 22.32 20.79
CA HIS A 46 57.65 23.14 20.11
C HIS A 46 56.90 22.35 19.04
N ALA A 47 57.59 21.47 18.32
CA ALA A 47 56.97 20.59 17.33
C ALA A 47 55.95 19.63 17.97
N ILE A 48 56.29 19.07 19.13
CA ILE A 48 55.40 18.16 19.89
C ILE A 48 54.15 18.91 20.37
N ILE A 49 54.28 20.14 20.87
CA ILE A 49 53.15 20.94 21.36
C ILE A 49 52.21 21.32 20.20
N LEU A 50 52.76 21.73 19.06
CA LEU A 50 51.95 22.06 17.88
C LEU A 50 51.22 20.83 17.33
N ALA A 51 51.89 19.67 17.28
CA ALA A 51 51.26 18.42 16.88
C ALA A 51 50.11 18.05 17.83
N ALA A 52 50.29 18.20 19.14
CA ALA A 52 49.25 17.93 20.13
C ALA A 52 48.03 18.86 19.95
N MET A 53 48.24 20.15 19.69
CA MET A 53 47.13 21.09 19.43
C MET A 53 46.37 20.75 18.14
N ILE A 54 47.07 20.36 17.08
CA ILE A 54 46.43 19.97 15.81
C ILE A 54 45.62 18.68 15.99
N ILE A 55 46.14 17.71 16.74
CA ILE A 55 45.43 16.45 17.02
C ILE A 55 44.18 16.72 17.86
N VAL A 56 44.29 17.50 18.94
CA VAL A 56 43.13 17.82 19.81
C VAL A 56 42.11 18.68 19.06
N GLY A 57 42.54 19.70 18.33
CA GLY A 57 41.67 20.55 17.51
C GLY A 57 40.98 19.79 16.38
N GLY A 58 41.68 18.85 15.73
CA GLY A 58 41.13 18.01 14.67
C GLY A 58 40.10 17.01 15.18
N ILE A 59 40.33 16.39 16.34
CA ILE A 59 39.40 15.41 16.93
C ILE A 59 38.10 16.08 17.38
N TRP A 60 38.18 17.26 18.00
CA TRP A 60 36.98 18.00 18.45
C TRP A 60 36.28 18.74 17.29
N GLY A 61 37.03 19.30 16.34
CA GLY A 61 36.47 19.97 15.17
C GLY A 61 35.80 19.01 14.18
N GLY A 62 36.34 17.80 14.01
CA GLY A 62 35.74 16.79 13.14
C GLY A 62 34.37 16.32 13.63
N LYS A 63 34.21 16.13 14.96
CA LYS A 63 32.96 15.62 15.54
C LYS A 63 31.78 16.60 15.38
N LEU A 64 32.01 17.90 15.52
CA LEU A 64 30.95 18.93 15.36
C LEU A 64 30.55 19.15 13.90
N VAL A 65 31.50 19.00 12.97
CA VAL A 65 31.24 19.18 11.54
C VAL A 65 30.56 17.94 10.91
N TYR A 66 30.84 16.75 11.43
CA TYR A 66 30.24 15.50 10.93
C TYR A 66 28.71 15.46 11.09
N ASP A 67 28.19 15.92 12.23
CA ASP A 67 26.74 15.96 12.46
C ASP A 67 26.06 17.03 11.58
N TYR A 68 26.71 18.17 11.33
CA TYR A 68 26.14 19.25 10.51
C TYR A 68 26.13 18.92 8.99
N ILE A 69 27.15 18.21 8.50
CA ILE A 69 27.24 17.85 7.07
C ILE A 69 26.28 16.72 6.69
N GLN A 70 26.01 15.76 7.60
CA GLN A 70 25.03 14.70 7.32
C GLN A 70 23.62 15.27 7.14
N GLU A 71 23.21 16.24 7.94
CA GLU A 71 21.88 16.83 7.85
C GLU A 71 21.63 17.60 6.54
N GLN A 72 22.63 18.33 6.04
CA GLN A 72 22.45 19.11 4.80
C GLN A 72 22.35 18.21 3.57
N ARG A 73 23.13 17.12 3.52
CA ARG A 73 23.08 16.15 2.42
C ARG A 73 21.78 15.35 2.43
N LEU A 74 21.27 15.00 3.61
CA LEU A 74 19.97 14.38 3.76
C LEU A 74 18.86 15.32 3.26
N LYS A 75 18.82 16.59 3.67
CA LYS A 75 17.78 17.54 3.24
C LYS A 75 17.77 17.77 1.72
N ALA A 76 18.93 17.85 1.07
CA ALA A 76 19.02 17.98 -0.38
C ALA A 76 18.53 16.72 -1.10
N ALA A 77 18.94 15.53 -0.65
CA ALA A 77 18.50 14.25 -1.21
C ALA A 77 17.00 13.99 -0.95
N LEU A 78 16.47 14.44 0.19
CA LEU A 78 15.08 14.27 0.58
C LEU A 78 14.16 15.18 -0.23
N ASN A 79 14.59 16.38 -0.61
CA ASN A 79 13.79 17.28 -1.45
C ASN A 79 13.60 16.69 -2.85
N GLU A 80 14.65 16.10 -3.43
CA GLU A 80 14.53 15.42 -4.72
C GLU A 80 13.74 14.10 -4.60
N ALA A 81 14.00 13.30 -3.55
CA ALA A 81 13.25 12.08 -3.29
C ALA A 81 11.78 12.31 -2.92
N ALA A 82 11.43 13.45 -2.31
CA ALA A 82 10.06 13.79 -1.96
C ALA A 82 9.17 13.96 -3.19
N ILE A 83 9.69 14.55 -4.27
CA ILE A 83 8.94 14.70 -5.53
C ILE A 83 8.67 13.32 -6.16
N TYR A 84 9.64 12.41 -6.12
CA TYR A 84 9.47 11.04 -6.62
C TYR A 84 8.54 10.21 -5.73
N MET A 85 8.67 10.34 -4.40
CA MET A 85 7.78 9.69 -3.44
C MET A 85 6.35 10.20 -3.55
N GLU A 86 6.13 11.50 -3.74
CA GLU A 86 4.77 12.04 -3.86
C GLU A 86 4.05 11.47 -5.09
N ARG A 87 4.76 11.32 -6.21
CA ARG A 87 4.21 10.68 -7.42
C ARG A 87 3.89 9.21 -7.18
N SER A 88 4.81 8.44 -6.59
CA SER A 88 4.57 7.02 -6.32
C SER A 88 3.47 6.81 -5.28
N PHE A 89 3.38 7.66 -4.25
CA PHE A 89 2.28 7.64 -3.28
C PHE A 89 0.95 8.00 -3.93
N ARG A 90 0.89 8.99 -4.82
CA ARG A 90 -0.35 9.31 -5.54
C ARG A 90 -0.82 8.15 -6.42
N GLU A 91 0.09 7.50 -7.14
CA GLU A 91 -0.25 6.32 -7.94
C GLU A 91 -0.68 5.14 -7.06
N ALA A 92 0.06 4.86 -5.99
CA ALA A 92 -0.27 3.77 -5.06
C ALA A 92 -1.59 4.02 -4.32
N THR A 93 -1.89 5.27 -3.95
CA THR A 93 -3.16 5.62 -3.28
C THR A 93 -4.36 5.57 -4.23
N LEU A 94 -4.18 5.91 -5.51
CA LEU A 94 -5.23 5.74 -6.52
C LEU A 94 -5.50 4.26 -6.78
N GLN A 95 -4.45 3.46 -6.97
CA GLN A 95 -4.58 2.01 -7.17
C GLN A 95 -5.19 1.32 -5.94
N SER A 96 -4.78 1.70 -4.72
CA SER A 96 -5.34 1.11 -3.51
C SER A 96 -6.81 1.45 -3.33
N LYS A 97 -7.23 2.70 -3.63
CA LYS A 97 -8.64 3.08 -3.61
C LYS A 97 -9.48 2.30 -4.64
N GLN A 98 -8.95 2.13 -5.85
CA GLN A 98 -9.63 1.34 -6.89
C GLN A 98 -9.75 -0.13 -6.49
N ALA A 99 -8.66 -0.74 -6.03
CA ALA A 99 -8.65 -2.12 -5.56
C ALA A 99 -9.60 -2.34 -4.37
N GLN A 100 -9.66 -1.39 -3.44
CA GLN A 100 -10.56 -1.44 -2.30
C GLN A 100 -12.03 -1.34 -2.73
N ALA A 101 -12.35 -0.45 -3.67
CA ALA A 101 -13.70 -0.32 -4.21
C ALA A 101 -14.15 -1.59 -4.96
N GLU A 102 -13.27 -2.17 -5.78
CA GLU A 102 -13.56 -3.44 -6.48
C GLU A 102 -13.74 -4.60 -5.49
N MET A 103 -12.90 -4.66 -4.45
CA MET A 103 -13.01 -5.68 -3.41
C MET A 103 -14.33 -5.57 -2.64
N GLN A 104 -14.76 -4.35 -2.29
CA GLN A 104 -16.05 -4.11 -1.65
C GLN A 104 -17.22 -4.54 -2.54
N GLN A 105 -17.17 -4.24 -3.84
CA GLN A 105 -18.20 -4.69 -4.79
C GLN A 105 -18.26 -6.23 -4.89
N ARG A 106 -17.12 -6.91 -4.91
CA ARG A 106 -17.06 -8.38 -4.90
C ARG A 106 -17.60 -8.99 -3.61
N MET A 107 -17.31 -8.39 -2.47
CA MET A 107 -17.85 -8.82 -1.18
C MET A 107 -19.38 -8.68 -1.16
N ALA A 108 -19.91 -7.52 -1.56
CA ALA A 108 -21.35 -7.27 -1.59
C ALA A 108 -22.10 -8.22 -2.55
N SER A 109 -21.53 -8.54 -3.72
CA SER A 109 -22.14 -9.49 -4.65
C SER A 109 -22.08 -10.93 -4.13
N ALA A 110 -20.97 -11.32 -3.49
CA ALA A 110 -20.83 -12.63 -2.86
C ALA A 110 -21.81 -12.83 -1.70
N GLU A 111 -22.02 -11.82 -0.87
CA GLU A 111 -23.01 -11.86 0.22
C GLU A 111 -24.44 -12.03 -0.30
N ARG A 112 -24.82 -11.27 -1.35
CA ARG A 112 -26.14 -11.44 -1.98
C ARG A 112 -26.33 -12.84 -2.53
N LEU A 113 -25.29 -13.41 -3.17
CA LEU A 113 -25.34 -14.77 -3.70
C LEU A 113 -25.48 -15.81 -2.57
N ARG A 114 -24.78 -15.61 -1.44
CA ARG A 114 -24.91 -16.46 -0.26
C ARG A 114 -26.32 -16.42 0.31
N GLN A 115 -26.89 -15.22 0.51
CA GLN A 115 -28.26 -15.05 0.97
C GLN A 115 -29.27 -15.72 0.03
N GLN A 116 -29.10 -15.58 -1.29
CA GLN A 116 -29.97 -16.26 -2.26
C GLN A 116 -29.86 -17.78 -2.15
N ARG A 117 -28.65 -18.34 -2.02
CA ARG A 117 -28.47 -19.79 -1.84
C ARG A 117 -29.10 -20.28 -0.54
N GLU A 118 -28.97 -19.53 0.55
CA GLU A 118 -29.59 -19.87 1.83
C GLU A 118 -31.12 -19.83 1.74
N ALA A 119 -31.69 -18.78 1.14
CA ALA A 119 -33.12 -18.67 0.90
C ALA A 119 -33.64 -19.81 0.02
N GLN A 120 -32.91 -20.15 -1.05
CA GLN A 120 -33.25 -21.27 -1.92
C GLN A 120 -33.17 -22.62 -1.17
N ALA A 121 -32.12 -22.85 -0.39
CA ALA A 121 -31.99 -24.06 0.42
C ALA A 121 -33.10 -24.18 1.48
N GLN A 122 -33.50 -23.06 2.09
CA GLN A 122 -34.66 -23.03 2.99
C GLN A 122 -35.97 -23.32 2.26
N ALA A 123 -36.20 -22.73 1.09
CA ALA A 123 -37.38 -22.99 0.28
C ALA A 123 -37.47 -24.47 -0.14
N ILE A 124 -36.35 -25.08 -0.53
CA ILE A 124 -36.29 -26.51 -0.87
C ILE A 124 -36.63 -27.37 0.36
N ARG A 125 -36.02 -27.09 1.52
CA ARG A 125 -36.32 -27.83 2.76
C ARG A 125 -37.79 -27.71 3.15
N ASN A 126 -38.37 -26.51 3.06
CA ASN A 126 -39.77 -26.30 3.38
C ASN A 126 -40.70 -27.01 2.40
N ALA A 127 -40.36 -27.00 1.10
CA ALA A 127 -41.09 -27.75 0.09
C ALA A 127 -41.02 -29.26 0.34
N GLU A 128 -39.84 -29.79 0.70
CA GLU A 128 -39.65 -31.19 1.02
C GLU A 128 -40.44 -31.60 2.27
N LEU A 129 -40.40 -30.80 3.34
CA LEU A 129 -41.21 -31.01 4.53
C LEU A 129 -42.71 -30.99 4.22
N ALA A 130 -43.16 -30.05 3.37
CA ALA A 130 -44.56 -29.99 2.93
C ALA A 130 -44.95 -31.23 2.13
N ARG A 131 -44.08 -31.73 1.24
CA ARG A 131 -44.30 -32.99 0.50
C ARG A 131 -44.39 -34.18 1.44
N VAL A 132 -43.47 -34.33 2.39
CA VAL A 132 -43.49 -35.41 3.38
C VAL A 132 -44.75 -35.34 4.25
N GLN A 133 -45.20 -34.13 4.64
CA GLN A 133 -46.46 -33.98 5.37
C GLN A 133 -47.67 -34.36 4.53
N GLN A 134 -47.71 -33.97 3.25
CA GLN A 134 -48.78 -34.39 2.33
C GLN A 134 -48.78 -35.90 2.13
N GLU A 135 -47.62 -36.51 1.90
CA GLU A 135 -47.49 -37.96 1.80
C GLU A 135 -48.00 -38.65 3.06
N LYS A 136 -47.68 -38.13 4.25
CA LYS A 136 -48.21 -38.66 5.51
C LYS A 136 -49.74 -38.58 5.61
N ARG A 137 -50.36 -37.49 5.14
CA ARG A 137 -51.83 -37.35 5.10
C ARG A 137 -52.46 -38.43 4.22
N TYR A 138 -51.93 -38.61 3.01
CA TYR A 138 -52.41 -39.62 2.07
C TYR A 138 -52.03 -41.06 2.46
N SER A 139 -50.94 -41.24 3.23
CA SER A 139 -50.48 -42.56 3.67
C SER A 139 -51.11 -43.02 4.97
N SER A 140 -51.96 -42.21 5.61
CA SER A 140 -52.68 -42.58 6.82
C SER A 140 -53.53 -43.83 6.59
N ASP A 141 -53.63 -44.69 7.60
CA ASP A 141 -54.37 -45.95 7.49
C ASP A 141 -55.86 -45.70 7.20
N ALA A 142 -56.42 -44.62 7.76
CA ALA A 142 -57.79 -44.18 7.48
C ALA A 142 -57.97 -43.78 6.01
N CYS A 143 -57.07 -42.97 5.45
CA CYS A 143 -57.13 -42.59 4.03
C CYS A 143 -57.00 -43.81 3.12
N LYS A 144 -56.02 -44.71 3.37
CA LYS A 144 -55.84 -45.96 2.61
C LYS A 144 -57.07 -46.87 2.67
N PHE A 145 -57.67 -47.00 3.85
CA PHE A 145 -58.88 -47.81 4.05
C PHE A 145 -60.04 -47.27 3.20
N TRP A 146 -60.36 -45.98 3.33
CA TRP A 146 -61.47 -45.37 2.59
C TRP A 146 -61.20 -45.27 1.09
N TRP A 147 -59.94 -45.12 0.70
CA TRP A 147 -59.52 -45.19 -0.70
C TRP A 147 -59.80 -46.58 -1.30
N ASN A 148 -59.44 -47.65 -0.59
CA ASN A 148 -59.74 -49.01 -1.00
C ASN A 148 -61.26 -49.27 -1.01
N GLN A 149 -61.99 -48.84 0.01
CA GLN A 149 -63.46 -48.98 0.06
C GLN A 149 -64.15 -48.29 -1.12
N TYR A 150 -63.74 -47.07 -1.47
CA TYR A 150 -64.29 -46.37 -2.64
C TYR A 150 -63.93 -47.08 -3.96
N ARG A 151 -62.73 -47.68 -4.05
CA ARG A 151 -62.30 -48.43 -5.25
C ARG A 151 -63.16 -49.67 -5.50
N TYR A 152 -63.53 -50.40 -4.45
CA TYR A 152 -64.37 -51.59 -4.57
C TYR A 152 -65.88 -51.26 -4.61
N ASN A 153 -66.30 -50.18 -3.96
CA ASN A 153 -67.70 -49.74 -3.91
C ASN A 153 -67.81 -48.21 -3.98
N PRO A 154 -67.86 -47.63 -5.20
CA PRO A 154 -67.97 -46.18 -5.38
C PRO A 154 -69.41 -45.72 -5.08
N SER A 155 -69.64 -45.30 -3.84
CA SER A 155 -70.87 -44.65 -3.40
C SER A 155 -70.60 -43.24 -2.91
N GLU A 156 -71.63 -42.39 -2.89
CA GLU A 156 -71.53 -40.99 -2.44
C GLU A 156 -71.04 -40.88 -0.98
N ARG A 157 -71.52 -41.78 -0.12
CA ARG A 157 -71.05 -41.91 1.27
C ARG A 157 -69.56 -42.25 1.35
N ASN A 158 -69.09 -43.19 0.54
CA ASN A 158 -67.67 -43.57 0.52
C ASN A 158 -66.80 -42.47 -0.09
N ALA A 159 -67.33 -41.70 -1.04
CA ALA A 159 -66.66 -40.53 -1.60
C ALA A 159 -66.47 -39.44 -0.53
N GLN A 160 -67.50 -39.13 0.26
CA GLN A 160 -67.41 -38.19 1.39
C GLN A 160 -66.40 -38.68 2.44
N LYS A 161 -66.51 -39.95 2.87
CA LYS A 161 -65.61 -40.52 3.88
C LYS A 161 -64.14 -40.56 3.43
N LYS A 162 -63.91 -40.82 2.14
CA LYS A 162 -62.59 -40.69 1.51
C LYS A 162 -62.10 -39.25 1.53
N LYS A 163 -62.93 -38.26 1.18
CA LYS A 163 -62.55 -36.84 1.22
C LYS A 163 -62.18 -36.39 2.63
N GLU A 164 -63.01 -36.72 3.62
CA GLU A 164 -62.77 -36.42 5.04
C GLU A 164 -61.49 -37.07 5.57
N SER A 165 -61.24 -38.34 5.23
CA SER A 165 -60.11 -39.09 5.81
C SER A 165 -58.77 -38.79 5.14
N CYS A 166 -58.79 -38.25 3.92
CA CYS A 166 -57.59 -37.91 3.16
C CYS A 166 -57.34 -36.38 3.10
N ASP A 167 -58.15 -35.57 3.80
CA ASP A 167 -58.16 -34.09 3.70
C ASP A 167 -58.11 -33.60 2.23
N LEU A 168 -58.89 -34.23 1.36
CA LEU A 168 -58.98 -33.83 -0.05
C LEU A 168 -59.88 -32.59 -0.16
N PRO A 169 -59.47 -31.55 -0.92
CA PRO A 169 -60.33 -30.41 -1.22
C PRO A 169 -61.60 -30.79 -2.01
#